data_AF-A0A564Q9Z4-F1
#
_entry.id   AF-A0A564Q9Z4-F1
#
_cell.length_a   1.000
_cell.length_b   1.000
_cell.length_c   1.000
_cell.angle_alpha   90.00
_cell.angle_beta   90.00
_cell.angle_gamma   90.00
#
_symmetry.space_group_name_H-M   'P 1'
#
loop_
_entity.id
_entity.type
_entity.pdbx_description
1 polymer ?
#
loop_
_entity_poly.entity_id
_entity_poly.type
_entity_poly.pdbx_seq_one_letter_code
_entity_poly.pdbx_strand_id
1 'polypeptide(L)'
;MAVLNEAVSGSVDYMDLIGAGIVKKFGEQALAPMIGNGNLKSGLIKLAIGFGARKFLGKGTIGDSLSLGMSVDGVEDILTQFVGGSVDSTGDDW
;
A
#
# COMPACT_ATOMS: atom_id res chain seq x y z
N MET A 1 25.54 -9.98 14.77
CA MET A 1 25.02 -10.51 13.48
C MET A 1 23.75 -11.32 13.73
N ALA A 2 22.58 -10.67 13.85
CA ALA A 2 21.31 -11.39 14.05
C ALA A 2 20.12 -10.68 13.37
N VAL A 3 20.37 -9.86 12.34
CA VAL A 3 19.34 -9.06 11.66
C VAL A 3 19.08 -9.55 10.23
N LEU A 4 19.78 -10.60 9.76
CA LEU A 4 19.74 -11.03 8.35
C LEU A 4 19.28 -12.48 8.13
N ASN A 5 18.69 -13.17 9.11
CA ASN A 5 18.35 -14.60 9.00
C ASN A 5 16.84 -14.94 8.93
N GLU A 6 15.94 -13.97 8.98
CA GLU A 6 14.55 -14.25 8.56
C GLU A 6 14.46 -13.88 7.08
N ALA A 7 14.93 -14.81 6.25
CA ALA A 7 14.75 -14.73 4.82
C ALA A 7 13.27 -14.43 4.55
N VAL A 8 12.99 -13.24 4.02
CA VAL A 8 11.73 -12.91 3.34
C VAL A 8 11.72 -13.76 2.07
N SER A 9 11.46 -15.06 2.24
CA SER A 9 11.51 -16.08 1.20
C SER A 9 10.36 -17.07 1.40
N GLY A 10 9.18 -16.54 1.68
CA GLY A 10 7.95 -17.16 1.21
C GLY A 10 7.50 -16.33 0.03
N SER A 11 7.44 -16.90 -1.16
CA SER A 11 6.69 -16.30 -2.26
C SER A 11 5.31 -15.91 -1.74
N VAL A 12 4.86 -14.69 -2.03
CA VAL A 12 3.47 -14.30 -1.75
C VAL A 12 2.55 -15.28 -2.45
N ASP A 13 1.62 -15.88 -1.71
CA ASP A 13 0.69 -16.85 -2.30
C ASP A 13 -0.20 -16.15 -3.33
N TYR A 14 -0.58 -16.83 -4.41
CA TYR A 14 -1.46 -16.27 -5.42
C TYR A 14 -2.83 -15.89 -4.84
N MET A 15 -3.29 -16.62 -3.81
CA MET A 15 -4.50 -16.28 -3.08
C MET A 15 -4.37 -14.96 -2.31
N ASP A 16 -3.18 -14.68 -1.77
CA ASP A 16 -2.90 -13.42 -1.08
C ASP A 16 -2.82 -12.26 -2.10
N LEU A 17 -2.32 -12.52 -3.31
CA LEU A 17 -2.32 -11.53 -4.40
C LEU A 17 -3.74 -11.18 -4.86
N ILE A 18 -4.59 -12.19 -5.05
CA ILE A 18 -6.01 -11.98 -5.41
C ILE A 18 -6.72 -11.22 -4.28
N GLY A 19 -6.52 -11.66 -3.04
CA GLY A 19 -7.08 -10.99 -1.87
C GLY A 19 -6.58 -9.56 -1.72
N ALA A 20 -5.30 -9.30 -1.96
CA ALA A 20 -4.73 -7.95 -1.97
C ALA A 20 -5.36 -7.06 -3.06
N GLY A 21 -5.60 -7.60 -4.26
CA GLY A 21 -6.30 -6.88 -5.33
C GLY A 21 -7.73 -6.52 -4.96
N ILE A 22 -8.46 -7.43 -4.32
CA ILE A 22 -9.80 -7.18 -3.78
C ILE A 22 -9.75 -6.10 -2.69
N VAL A 23 -8.87 -6.28 -1.70
CA VAL A 23 -8.65 -5.33 -0.61
C VAL A 23 -8.38 -3.95 -1.15
N LYS A 24 -7.48 -3.81 -2.12
CA LYS A 24 -7.13 -2.52 -2.71
C LYS A 24 -8.36 -1.85 -3.31
N LYS A 25 -9.10 -2.57 -4.17
CA LYS A 25 -10.28 -2.02 -4.84
C LYS A 25 -11.37 -1.55 -3.86
N PHE A 26 -11.62 -2.32 -2.81
CA PHE A 26 -12.59 -1.93 -1.78
C PHE A 26 -12.03 -0.88 -0.81
N GLY A 27 -10.73 -0.94 -0.50
CA GLY A 27 -10.01 -0.01 0.36
C GLY A 27 -10.00 1.38 -0.23
N GLU A 28 -9.72 1.52 -1.53
CA GLU A 28 -9.83 2.78 -2.26
C GLU A 28 -11.25 3.34 -2.19
N GLN A 29 -12.27 2.53 -2.47
CA GLN A 29 -13.66 2.98 -2.42
C GLN A 29 -14.08 3.41 -1.01
N ALA A 30 -13.64 2.70 0.02
CA ALA A 30 -13.99 2.98 1.41
C ALA A 30 -13.21 4.17 2.00
N LEU A 31 -11.93 4.31 1.64
CA LEU A 31 -11.02 5.28 2.22
C LEU A 31 -10.88 6.56 1.40
N ALA A 32 -11.24 6.55 0.10
CA ALA A 32 -11.29 7.75 -0.74
C ALA A 32 -12.04 8.92 -0.10
N PRO A 33 -13.26 8.76 0.49
CA PRO A 33 -13.97 9.88 1.09
C PRO A 33 -13.36 10.38 2.41
N MET A 34 -12.55 9.56 3.11
CA MET A 34 -12.00 9.92 4.42
C MET A 34 -10.56 10.43 4.35
N ILE A 35 -9.74 9.82 3.49
CA ILE A 35 -8.29 10.01 3.45
C ILE A 35 -7.83 10.68 2.14
N GLY A 36 -8.66 10.62 1.09
CA GLY A 36 -8.27 11.00 -0.27
C GLY A 36 -7.46 9.89 -0.96
N ASN A 37 -7.14 10.11 -2.23
CA ASN A 37 -6.39 9.17 -3.08
C ASN A 37 -5.31 9.93 -3.87
N GLY A 38 -4.14 9.33 -4.07
CA GLY A 38 -3.08 9.87 -4.91
C GLY A 38 -2.20 10.96 -4.28
N ASN A 39 -2.10 11.04 -2.94
CA ASN A 39 -1.25 12.03 -2.28
C ASN A 39 -0.36 11.42 -1.17
N LEU A 40 0.70 12.14 -0.77
CA LEU A 40 1.65 11.65 0.24
C LEU A 40 0.99 11.29 1.58
N LYS A 41 -0.05 12.04 1.98
CA LYS A 41 -0.76 11.80 3.25
C LYS A 41 -1.58 10.52 3.19
N SER A 42 -2.29 10.27 2.09
CA SER A 42 -3.06 9.03 1.90
C SER A 42 -2.13 7.83 1.80
N GLY A 43 -1.00 7.99 1.12
CA GLY A 43 0.02 6.95 1.04
C GLY A 43 0.59 6.52 2.39
N LEU A 44 0.95 7.47 3.25
CA LEU A 44 1.45 7.18 4.60
C LEU A 44 0.40 6.49 5.49
N ILE A 45 -0.87 6.93 5.41
CA ILE A 45 -1.92 6.33 6.24
C ILE A 45 -2.24 4.90 5.78
N LYS A 46 -2.32 4.66 4.47
CA LYS A 46 -2.55 3.32 3.91
C LYS A 46 -1.39 2.37 4.24
N LEU A 47 -0.14 2.83 4.23
CA LEU A 47 1.01 2.07 4.73
C LEU A 47 0.92 1.76 6.22
N ALA A 48 0.49 2.72 7.04
CA ALA A 48 0.29 2.48 8.47
C ALA A 48 -0.80 1.44 8.72
N ILE A 49 -1.88 1.46 7.93
CA ILE A 49 -2.93 0.44 7.96
C ILE A 49 -2.37 -0.92 7.53
N GLY A 50 -1.59 -0.99 6.44
CA GLY A 50 -0.97 -2.22 5.97
C GLY A 50 0.00 -2.83 6.97
N PHE A 51 0.80 -2.00 7.64
CA PHE A 51 1.69 -2.42 8.73
C PHE A 51 0.91 -2.88 9.97
N GLY A 52 -0.14 -2.14 10.32
CA GLY A 52 -1.04 -2.47 11.42
C GLY A 52 -1.80 -3.78 11.18
N ALA A 53 -2.25 -4.03 9.95
CA ALA A 53 -2.99 -5.24 9.57
C ALA A 53 -2.23 -6.51 9.96
N ARG A 54 -0.92 -6.56 9.67
CA ARG A 54 -0.08 -7.71 10.02
C ARG A 54 0.11 -7.88 11.53
N LYS A 55 0.10 -6.76 12.27
CA LYS A 55 0.24 -6.74 13.72
C LYS A 55 -1.05 -7.13 14.45
N PHE A 56 -2.21 -6.76 13.93
CA PHE A 56 -3.51 -6.99 14.58
C PHE A 56 -4.25 -8.23 14.08
N LEU A 57 -4.14 -8.58 12.78
CA LEU A 57 -4.80 -9.76 12.19
C LEU A 57 -3.90 -11.00 12.18
N GLY A 58 -2.60 -10.84 12.43
CA GLY A 58 -1.64 -11.93 12.42
C GLY A 58 -1.21 -12.37 11.03
N LYS A 59 -0.38 -13.43 10.97
CA LYS A 59 0.07 -14.09 9.73
C LYS A 59 -1.07 -14.99 9.19
N GLY A 60 -1.36 -14.92 7.89
CA GLY A 60 -2.43 -15.70 7.23
C GLY A 60 -3.12 -14.92 6.11
N THR A 61 -3.83 -15.63 5.22
CA THR A 61 -4.32 -15.10 3.93
C THR A 61 -5.04 -13.76 4.01
N ILE A 62 -5.92 -13.56 5.00
CA ILE A 62 -6.67 -12.31 5.14
C ILE A 62 -5.76 -11.16 5.63
N GLY A 63 -4.91 -11.43 6.62
CA GLY A 63 -3.99 -10.45 7.17
C GLY A 63 -2.90 -10.05 6.17
N ASP A 64 -2.36 -11.03 5.44
CA ASP A 64 -1.37 -10.82 4.39
C ASP A 64 -1.99 -10.13 3.17
N SER A 65 -3.22 -10.49 2.76
CA SER A 65 -3.97 -9.78 1.72
C SER A 65 -4.25 -8.32 2.10
N LEU A 66 -4.71 -8.06 3.32
CA LEU A 66 -4.98 -6.70 3.79
C LEU A 66 -3.70 -5.88 3.87
N SER A 67 -2.64 -6.47 4.42
CA SER A 67 -1.33 -5.84 4.53
C SER A 67 -0.77 -5.50 3.15
N LEU A 68 -0.79 -6.44 2.21
CA LEU A 68 -0.30 -6.27 0.84
C LEU A 68 -1.11 -5.23 0.08
N GLY A 69 -2.45 -5.35 0.07
CA GLY A 69 -3.32 -4.46 -0.69
C GLY A 69 -3.16 -3.00 -0.25
N MET A 70 -3.21 -2.75 1.06
CA MET A 70 -3.06 -1.42 1.63
C MET A 70 -1.63 -0.86 1.48
N SER A 71 -0.60 -1.70 1.58
CA SER A 71 0.77 -1.24 1.42
C SER A 71 1.09 -0.87 -0.04
N VAL A 72 0.64 -1.68 -1.00
CA VAL A 72 0.82 -1.42 -2.44
C VAL A 72 0.10 -0.14 -2.84
N ASP A 73 -1.16 0.02 -2.42
CA ASP A 73 -1.95 1.24 -2.63
C ASP A 73 -1.29 2.47 -1.97
N GLY A 74 -0.75 2.31 -0.76
CA GLY A 74 -0.02 3.39 -0.09
C GLY A 74 1.26 3.80 -0.81
N VAL A 75 2.01 2.84 -1.39
CA VAL A 75 3.17 3.13 -2.24
C VAL A 75 2.75 3.82 -3.53
N GLU A 76 1.66 3.38 -4.17
CA GLU A 76 1.12 4.02 -5.38
C GLU A 76 0.76 5.48 -5.14
N ASP A 77 0.14 5.81 -4.01
CA ASP A 77 -0.18 7.19 -3.65
C ASP A 77 1.06 8.07 -3.48
N ILE A 78 2.10 7.54 -2.83
CA ILE A 78 3.38 8.25 -2.68
C ILE A 78 4.03 8.46 -4.04
N LEU A 79 4.09 7.41 -4.85
CA LEU A 79 4.67 7.49 -6.19
C LEU A 79 3.87 8.43 -7.09
N THR A 80 2.55 8.44 -6.99
CA THR A 80 1.69 9.37 -7.74
C THR A 80 1.99 10.81 -7.36
N GLN A 81 2.16 11.10 -6.07
CA GLN A 81 2.55 12.44 -5.62
C GLN A 81 3.96 12.82 -6.09
N PHE A 82 4.94 11.92 -5.99
CA PHE A 82 6.32 12.21 -6.34
C PHE A 82 6.55 12.29 -7.85
N VAL A 83 5.98 11.36 -8.62
CA VAL A 83 6.08 11.32 -10.08
C VAL A 83 5.15 12.35 -10.71
N GLY A 84 3.89 12.42 -10.27
CA GLY A 84 2.93 13.42 -10.75
C GLY A 84 3.34 14.86 -10.40
N GLY A 85 3.83 15.10 -9.17
CA GLY A 85 4.35 16.41 -8.77
C GLY A 85 5.65 16.81 -9.49
N SER A 86 6.43 15.83 -9.99
CA SER A 86 7.61 16.10 -10.81
C SER A 86 7.24 16.46 -12.26
N VAL A 87 6.13 15.92 -12.77
CA VAL A 87 5.60 16.25 -14.10
C VAL A 87 5.00 17.66 -14.11
N ASP A 88 4.26 18.06 -13.06
CA ASP A 88 3.68 19.42 -12.97
C ASP A 88 4.71 20.52 -12.68
N SER A 89 5.90 20.19 -12.16
CA SER A 89 6.96 21.18 -11.91
C SER A 89 7.83 21.50 -13.13
N THR A 90 7.58 20.86 -14.29
CA THR A 90 8.42 21.01 -15.51
C THR A 90 7.63 21.49 -16.74
N GLY A 91 6.37 21.86 -16.60
CA GLY A 91 5.58 22.30 -17.74
C GLY A 91 4.36 23.09 -17.34
N ASP A 92 4.52 24.40 -17.19
CA ASP A 92 3.59 25.42 -17.74
C ASP A 92 4.17 26.82 -17.45
N ASP A 93 5.23 27.15 -18.18
CA ASP A 93 5.64 28.52 -18.49
C ASP A 93 5.70 28.62 -20.03
N TRP A 94 4.56 28.87 -20.68
CA TRP A 94 4.45 29.54 -21.98
C TRP A 94 3.03 30.07 -22.23
#